data_AF-A0A835BCY3-F1
#
_entry.id   AF-A0A835BCY3-F1
#
_cell.length_a   1.000
_cell.length_b   1.000
_cell.length_c   1.000
_cell.angle_alpha   90.00
_cell.angle_beta   90.00
_cell.angle_gamma   90.00
#
_symmetry.space_group_name_H-M   'P 1'
#
loop_
_entity.id
_entity.type
_entity.pdbx_description
1 polymer ?
#
loop_
_entity_poly.entity_id
_entity_poly.type
_entity_poly.pdbx_seq_one_letter_code
_entity_poly.pdbx_strand_id
1 'polypeptide(L)'
;MEPQEWRPFEISPASYRGFPALLYEMIERAGLNTKAIYQGKVQGSEEEGQAVVTLRIGADPMVPEFKGTIVRAQEEGTANAILTAAREAVRWVHAEIGERLEDTPYRYLPQALFTQKHLAENVRRYHRDALAELEEQLRVAARWIHAMDRELHRRDQDVGMLRREKEELKKKMDQLAKEKAELIQSNL
;
A
#
# COMPACT_ATOMS: atom_id res chain seq x y z
N MET A 1 10.20 54.08 2.35
CA MET A 1 10.26 52.62 2.24
C MET A 1 9.57 52.26 0.95
N GLU A 2 10.31 51.78 -0.04
CA GLU A 2 9.70 51.30 -1.29
C GLU A 2 8.77 50.12 -0.97
N PRO A 3 7.60 50.02 -1.61
CA PRO A 3 6.72 48.87 -1.44
C PRO A 3 7.47 47.62 -1.91
N GLN A 4 7.66 46.66 -1.00
CA GLN A 4 8.24 45.36 -1.34
C GLN A 4 7.26 44.62 -2.26
N GLU A 5 7.57 44.64 -3.56
CA GLU A 5 6.79 43.99 -4.59
C GLU A 5 6.86 42.47 -4.46
N TRP A 6 5.73 41.81 -4.70
CA TRP A 6 5.67 40.36 -4.82
C TRP A 6 6.36 39.94 -6.11
N ARG A 7 7.40 39.12 -5.99
CA ARG A 7 8.17 38.63 -7.14
C ARG A 7 8.01 37.12 -7.25
N PRO A 8 7.97 36.56 -8.48
CA PRO A 8 8.05 35.13 -8.66
C PRO A 8 9.42 34.63 -8.22
N PHE A 9 9.46 33.49 -7.54
CA PHE A 9 10.71 32.77 -7.29
C PHE A 9 10.92 31.74 -8.40
N GLU A 10 12.01 31.86 -9.14
CA GLU A 10 12.39 30.86 -10.15
C GLU A 10 12.89 29.59 -9.45
N ILE A 11 11.99 28.63 -9.27
CA ILE A 11 12.34 27.31 -8.74
C ILE A 11 12.52 26.37 -9.93
N SER A 12 13.77 26.19 -10.35
CA SER A 12 14.09 25.03 -11.18
C SER A 12 14.10 23.77 -10.30
N PRO A 13 13.66 22.61 -10.80
CA PRO A 13 13.78 21.33 -10.08
C PRO A 13 15.22 21.03 -9.63
N ALA A 14 16.23 21.59 -10.31
CA ALA A 14 17.64 21.48 -9.94
C ALA A 14 18.07 22.46 -8.83
N SER A 15 17.36 23.58 -8.68
CA SER A 15 17.71 24.67 -7.76
C SER A 15 17.34 24.36 -6.31
N TYR A 16 16.33 23.52 -6.08
CA TYR A 16 15.87 23.16 -4.74
C TYR A 16 15.66 21.65 -4.61
N ARG A 17 16.61 20.97 -3.97
CA ARG A 17 16.46 19.56 -3.58
C ARG A 17 15.46 19.44 -2.40
N GLY A 18 14.71 18.34 -2.32
CA GLY A 18 13.77 18.07 -1.22
C GLY A 18 12.31 18.26 -1.60
N PHE A 19 11.52 18.94 -0.75
CA PHE A 19 10.06 19.05 -0.91
C PHE A 19 9.58 19.70 -2.21
N PRO A 20 10.23 20.74 -2.78
CA PRO A 20 9.83 21.30 -4.06
C PRO A 20 9.92 20.28 -5.20
N ALA A 21 11.02 19.53 -5.28
CA ALA A 21 11.19 18.48 -6.28
C ALA A 21 10.16 17.35 -6.11
N LEU A 22 9.94 16.92 -4.87
CA LEU A 22 8.93 15.92 -4.52
C LEU A 22 7.51 16.34 -4.92
N LEU A 23 7.17 17.61 -4.73
CA LEU A 23 5.89 18.17 -5.14
C LEU A 23 5.71 18.13 -6.66
N TYR A 24 6.73 18.49 -7.42
CA TYR A 24 6.69 18.41 -8.88
C TYR A 24 6.47 16.99 -9.37
N GLU A 25 7.27 16.04 -8.87
CA GLU A 25 7.14 14.63 -9.26
C GLU A 25 5.76 14.07 -8.88
N MET A 26 5.23 14.42 -7.71
CA MET A 26 3.92 13.95 -7.28
C MET A 26 2.78 14.51 -8.15
N ILE A 27 2.82 15.80 -8.50
CA ILE A 27 1.86 16.42 -9.44
C ILE A 27 1.89 15.70 -10.79
N GLU A 28 3.10 15.47 -11.33
CA GLU A 28 3.28 14.78 -12.61
C GLU A 28 2.77 13.32 -12.56
N ARG A 29 3.12 12.58 -11.52
CA ARG A 29 2.78 11.15 -11.36
C ARG A 29 1.31 10.92 -11.08
N ALA A 30 0.66 11.85 -10.41
CA ALA A 30 -0.79 11.84 -10.25
C ALA A 30 -1.55 12.21 -11.54
N GLY A 31 -0.83 12.64 -12.58
CA GLY A 31 -1.38 13.05 -13.86
C GLY A 31 -2.08 14.41 -13.80
N LEU A 32 -1.71 15.29 -12.86
CA LEU A 32 -2.30 16.61 -12.74
C LEU A 32 -1.68 17.57 -13.76
N ASN A 33 -2.53 18.19 -14.59
CA ASN A 33 -2.16 19.22 -15.56
C ASN A 33 -2.10 20.61 -14.91
N THR A 34 -1.25 20.75 -13.90
CA THR A 34 -1.07 21.99 -13.13
C THR A 34 0.40 22.19 -12.75
N LYS A 35 0.75 23.37 -12.23
CA LYS A 35 2.11 23.70 -11.81
C LYS A 35 2.10 24.39 -10.45
N ALA A 36 3.14 24.13 -9.67
CA ALA A 36 3.40 24.86 -8.43
C ALA A 36 4.09 26.20 -8.76
N ILE A 37 3.45 27.30 -8.40
CA ILE A 37 3.95 28.66 -8.64
C ILE A 37 4.28 29.29 -7.30
N TYR A 38 5.54 29.72 -7.13
CA TYR A 38 6.02 30.35 -5.91
C TYR A 38 6.16 31.85 -6.12
N GLN A 39 5.55 32.64 -5.25
CA GLN A 39 5.64 34.09 -5.23
C GLN A 39 5.95 34.55 -3.82
N GLY A 40 6.76 35.59 -3.67
CA GLY A 40 6.98 36.14 -2.34
C GLY A 40 7.73 37.44 -2.31
N LYS A 41 8.08 37.82 -1.09
CA LYS A 41 8.82 39.03 -0.78
C LYS A 41 9.76 38.78 0.38
N VAL A 42 10.87 39.49 0.38
CA VAL A 42 11.92 39.39 1.40
C VAL A 42 12.07 40.76 2.08
N GLN A 43 12.08 40.76 3.40
CA GLN A 43 12.41 41.92 4.20
C GLN A 43 13.78 41.73 4.86
N GLY A 44 14.79 42.39 4.29
CA GLY A 44 16.20 42.21 4.68
C GLY A 44 17.02 41.62 3.54
N SER A 45 18.11 40.93 3.87
CA SER A 45 18.89 40.13 2.92
C SER A 45 18.12 38.85 2.53
N GLU A 46 18.46 38.21 1.41
CA GLU A 46 17.78 36.98 0.97
C GLU A 46 18.02 35.77 1.88
N GLU A 47 19.16 35.75 2.57
CA GLU A 47 19.61 34.65 3.43
C GLU A 47 19.14 34.79 4.89
N GLU A 48 19.14 36.00 5.44
CA GLU A 48 18.82 36.26 6.87
C GLU A 48 17.59 37.17 7.06
N GLY A 49 17.01 37.66 5.96
CA GLY A 49 15.78 38.45 6.00
C GLY A 49 14.54 37.59 6.19
N GLN A 50 13.50 38.21 6.73
CA GLN A 50 12.19 37.57 6.84
C GLN A 50 11.56 37.44 5.45
N ALA A 51 11.36 36.21 4.99
CA ALA A 51 10.78 35.91 3.70
C ALA A 51 9.34 35.41 3.87
N VAL A 52 8.43 35.94 3.05
CA VAL A 52 7.05 35.45 2.94
C VAL A 52 6.86 34.86 1.56
N VAL A 53 6.56 33.56 1.50
CA VAL A 53 6.35 32.82 0.26
C VAL A 53 4.90 32.33 0.20
N THR A 54 4.28 32.48 -0.95
CA THR A 54 3.00 31.88 -1.32
C THR A 54 3.23 30.92 -2.47
N LEU A 55 2.88 29.66 -2.26
CA LEU A 55 2.88 28.59 -3.25
C LEU A 55 1.44 28.36 -3.70
N ARG A 56 1.20 28.44 -5.01
CA ARG A 56 -0.12 28.20 -5.61
C ARG A 56 -0.03 27.01 -6.55
N ILE A 57 -0.97 26.07 -6.41
CA ILE A 57 -1.19 24.98 -7.35
C ILE A 57 -2.62 25.15 -7.85
N GLY A 58 -2.79 25.34 -9.16
CA GLY A 58 -4.12 25.49 -9.77
C GLY A 58 -4.91 24.19 -9.73
N ALA A 59 -6.23 24.29 -9.65
CA ALA A 59 -7.12 23.15 -9.87
C ALA A 59 -6.85 22.51 -11.24
N ASP A 60 -7.10 21.21 -11.35
CA ASP A 60 -7.07 20.52 -12.64
C ASP A 60 -8.51 20.24 -13.12
N PRO A 61 -8.95 20.79 -14.26
CA PRO A 61 -10.26 20.51 -14.83
C PRO A 61 -10.51 19.01 -15.11
N MET A 62 -9.47 18.22 -15.33
CA MET A 62 -9.54 16.78 -15.61
C MET A 62 -9.54 15.92 -14.35
N VAL A 63 -9.24 16.52 -13.19
CA VAL A 63 -9.24 15.84 -11.88
C VAL A 63 -10.13 16.65 -10.93
N PRO A 64 -11.47 16.49 -11.03
CA PRO A 64 -12.43 17.34 -10.32
C PRO A 64 -12.28 17.32 -8.80
N GLU A 65 -11.74 16.25 -8.23
CA GLU A 65 -11.41 16.11 -6.82
C GLU A 65 -10.29 17.04 -6.35
N PHE A 66 -9.36 17.42 -7.24
CA PHE A 66 -8.26 18.33 -6.93
C PHE A 66 -8.66 19.79 -7.20
N LYS A 67 -9.01 20.51 -6.13
CA LYS A 67 -9.49 21.90 -6.24
C LYS A 67 -8.37 22.94 -6.30
N GLY A 68 -7.12 22.48 -6.29
CA GLY A 68 -5.96 23.35 -6.17
C GLY A 68 -5.76 23.83 -4.74
N THR A 69 -4.58 24.35 -4.47
CA THR A 69 -4.21 24.78 -3.11
C THR A 69 -3.35 26.04 -3.14
N ILE A 70 -3.49 26.83 -2.09
CA ILE A 70 -2.66 28.01 -1.85
C ILE A 70 -2.08 27.86 -0.46
N VAL A 71 -0.76 27.77 -0.39
CA VAL A 71 -0.01 27.63 0.85
C VAL A 71 0.81 28.88 1.06
N ARG A 72 0.79 29.42 2.28
CA ARG A 72 1.61 30.56 2.67
C ARG A 72 2.55 30.14 3.79
N ALA A 73 3.84 30.46 3.63
CA ALA A 73 4.87 30.26 4.62
C ALA A 73 5.60 31.58 4.90
N GLN A 74 6.03 31.75 6.15
CA GLN A 74 6.85 32.85 6.58
C GLN A 74 7.98 32.30 7.43
N GLU A 75 9.21 32.52 6.99
CA GLU A 75 10.41 31.97 7.62
C GLU A 75 11.55 32.99 7.53
N GLU A 76 12.60 32.75 8.32
CA GLU A 76 13.88 33.43 8.15
C GLU A 76 14.61 32.80 6.95
N GLY A 77 14.89 33.62 5.94
CA GLY A 77 15.51 33.21 4.69
C GLY A 77 14.53 32.66 3.65
N THR A 78 14.77 33.03 2.39
CA THR A 78 13.91 32.67 1.26
C THR A 78 13.82 31.16 1.03
N ALA A 79 14.95 30.45 1.19
CA ALA A 79 15.02 29.01 1.00
C ALA A 79 14.14 28.25 2.02
N ASN A 80 14.15 28.67 3.28
CA ASN A 80 13.34 28.06 4.32
C ASN A 80 11.84 28.29 4.06
N ALA A 81 11.46 29.50 3.68
CA ALA A 81 10.07 29.82 3.36
C ALA A 81 9.57 28.98 2.16
N ILE A 82 10.40 28.78 1.14
CA ILE A 82 10.10 27.89 0.00
C ILE A 82 9.94 26.44 0.46
N LEU A 83 10.86 25.92 1.28
CA LEU A 83 10.81 24.55 1.78
C LEU A 83 9.58 24.29 2.65
N THR A 84 9.25 25.21 3.55
CA THR A 84 8.04 25.12 4.39
C THR A 84 6.77 25.14 3.54
N ALA A 85 6.68 26.06 2.56
CA ALA A 85 5.53 26.12 1.66
C ALA A 85 5.38 24.83 0.83
N ALA A 86 6.48 24.31 0.29
CA ALA A 86 6.50 23.07 -0.47
C ALA A 86 6.10 21.87 0.39
N ARG A 87 6.62 21.77 1.62
CA ARG A 87 6.28 20.70 2.56
C ARG A 87 4.78 20.66 2.84
N GLU A 88 4.19 21.81 3.13
CA GLU A 88 2.75 21.92 3.40
C GLU A 88 1.91 21.62 2.14
N ALA A 89 2.35 22.05 0.96
CA ALA A 89 1.68 21.72 -0.29
C ALA A 89 1.73 20.21 -0.62
N VAL A 90 2.86 19.54 -0.36
CA VAL A 90 2.97 18.08 -0.53
C VAL A 90 1.92 17.35 0.32
N ARG A 91 1.74 17.80 1.56
CA ARG A 91 0.73 17.21 2.46
C ARG A 91 -0.69 17.36 1.92
N TRP A 92 -1.03 18.57 1.46
CA TRP A 92 -2.34 18.87 0.90
C TRP A 92 -2.63 18.07 -0.35
N VAL A 93 -1.70 18.10 -1.32
CA VAL A 93 -1.85 17.37 -2.58
C VAL A 93 -1.99 15.87 -2.29
N HIS A 94 -1.12 15.28 -1.47
CA HIS A 94 -1.24 13.86 -1.10
C HIS A 94 -2.59 13.53 -0.44
N ALA A 95 -3.14 14.43 0.39
CA ALA A 95 -4.44 14.21 1.02
C ALA A 95 -5.61 14.27 0.02
N GLU A 96 -5.55 15.16 -0.98
CA GLU A 96 -6.63 15.32 -1.96
C GLU A 96 -6.63 14.25 -3.05
N ILE A 97 -5.45 13.78 -3.47
CA ILE A 97 -5.30 12.85 -4.60
C ILE A 97 -4.62 11.52 -4.21
N GLY A 98 -4.69 11.15 -2.93
CA GLY A 98 -4.01 9.98 -2.39
C GLY A 98 -4.36 8.66 -3.09
N GLU A 99 -5.61 8.48 -3.53
CA GLU A 99 -6.02 7.29 -4.30
C GLU A 99 -5.28 7.18 -5.64
N ARG A 100 -4.99 8.32 -6.28
CA ARG A 100 -4.24 8.35 -7.55
C ARG A 100 -2.74 8.07 -7.35
N LEU A 101 -2.26 8.15 -6.11
CA LEU A 101 -0.89 7.89 -5.74
C LEU A 101 -0.67 6.44 -5.25
N GLU A 102 -1.72 5.63 -5.15
CA GLU A 102 -1.70 4.28 -4.55
C GLU A 102 -0.74 3.29 -5.24
N ASP A 103 -0.52 3.47 -6.55
CA ASP A 103 0.42 2.68 -7.35
C ASP A 103 1.81 3.35 -7.49
N THR A 104 2.04 4.46 -6.80
CA THR A 104 3.30 5.21 -6.84
C THR A 104 4.10 5.05 -5.55
N PRO A 105 5.43 5.26 -5.58
CA PRO A 105 6.24 5.30 -4.36
C PRO A 105 5.78 6.35 -3.34
N TYR A 106 5.04 7.38 -3.77
CA TYR A 106 4.59 8.48 -2.92
C TYR A 106 3.41 8.13 -2.00
N ARG A 107 2.78 6.96 -2.19
CA ARG A 107 1.82 6.40 -1.21
C ARG A 107 2.41 6.27 0.19
N TYR A 108 3.74 6.19 0.28
CA TYR A 108 4.50 6.03 1.52
C TYR A 108 5.20 7.30 1.97
N LEU A 109 4.62 8.48 1.68
CA LEU A 109 5.20 9.74 2.13
C LEU A 109 5.50 9.72 3.64
N PRO A 110 6.73 10.09 4.08
CA PRO A 110 7.17 9.85 5.45
C PRO A 110 6.30 10.52 6.52
N GLN A 111 6.17 9.86 7.68
CA GLN A 111 5.40 10.31 8.85
C GLN A 111 5.75 11.73 9.33
N ALA A 112 6.99 12.18 9.10
CA ALA A 112 7.47 13.52 9.41
C ALA A 112 6.70 14.65 8.70
N LEU A 113 5.87 14.31 7.71
CA LEU A 113 5.03 15.25 6.98
C LEU A 113 3.64 15.43 7.58
N PHE A 114 3.12 14.57 8.47
CA PHE A 114 1.71 14.66 8.89
C PHE A 114 1.54 15.20 10.32
N THR A 115 0.50 16.01 10.55
CA THR A 115 0.09 16.39 11.92
C THR A 115 -0.47 15.19 12.69
N GLN A 116 -0.36 15.23 14.02
CA GLN A 116 -0.73 14.14 14.94
C GLN A 116 -2.17 13.59 14.72
N LYS A 117 -3.11 14.45 14.30
CA LYS A 117 -4.50 14.08 13.98
C LYS A 117 -4.60 13.22 12.70
N HIS A 118 -3.89 13.58 11.64
CA HIS A 118 -3.86 12.83 10.37
C HIS A 118 -3.12 11.49 10.53
N LEU A 119 -2.09 11.45 11.37
CA LEU A 119 -1.40 10.21 11.73
C LEU A 119 -2.37 9.19 12.34
N ALA A 120 -3.22 9.61 13.28
CA ALA A 120 -4.19 8.72 13.93
C ALA A 120 -5.28 8.19 12.98
N GLU A 121 -5.60 8.91 11.91
CA GLU A 121 -6.59 8.52 10.91
C GLU A 121 -5.96 7.57 9.87
N ASN A 122 -4.75 7.88 9.40
CA ASN A 122 -3.97 7.02 8.52
C ASN A 122 -3.58 5.69 9.18
N VAL A 123 -3.19 5.72 10.46
CA VAL A 123 -2.93 4.50 11.24
C VAL A 123 -4.19 3.66 11.40
N ARG A 124 -5.35 4.28 11.64
CA ARG A 124 -6.64 3.55 11.72
C ARG A 124 -7.04 2.92 10.39
N ARG A 125 -6.82 3.61 9.27
CA ARG A 125 -7.07 3.08 7.92
C ARG A 125 -6.12 1.94 7.58
N TYR A 126 -4.81 2.12 7.81
CA TYR A 126 -3.80 1.09 7.62
C TYR A 126 -4.10 -0.19 8.41
N HIS A 127 -4.43 -0.06 9.70
CA HIS A 127 -4.79 -1.22 10.51
C HIS A 127 -6.06 -1.89 10.00
N ARG A 128 -7.05 -1.13 9.52
CA ARG A 128 -8.30 -1.70 9.00
C ARG A 128 -8.06 -2.49 7.72
N ASP A 129 -7.31 -1.95 6.77
CA ASP A 129 -7.10 -2.58 5.46
C ASP A 129 -6.18 -3.80 5.59
N ALA A 130 -5.11 -3.70 6.39
CA ALA A 130 -4.23 -4.84 6.67
C ALA A 130 -4.93 -5.97 7.45
N LEU A 131 -5.83 -5.63 8.39
CA LEU A 131 -6.64 -6.62 9.10
C LEU A 131 -7.65 -7.29 8.16
N ALA A 132 -8.30 -6.53 7.27
CA ALA A 132 -9.25 -7.08 6.31
C ALA A 132 -8.59 -8.05 5.33
N GLU A 133 -7.39 -7.74 4.84
CA GLU A 133 -6.61 -8.63 3.97
C GLU A 133 -6.22 -9.92 4.72
N LEU A 134 -5.72 -9.79 5.95
CA LEU A 134 -5.36 -10.93 6.79
C LEU A 134 -6.57 -11.83 7.13
N GLU A 135 -7.73 -11.21 7.42
CA GLU A 135 -8.97 -11.94 7.68
C GLU A 135 -9.42 -12.76 6.46
N GLU A 136 -9.39 -12.21 5.24
CA GLU A 136 -9.75 -13.00 4.06
C GLU A 136 -8.72 -14.10 3.76
N GLN A 137 -7.42 -13.85 3.97
CA GLN A 137 -6.39 -14.90 3.86
C GLN A 137 -6.66 -16.05 4.84
N LEU A 138 -6.97 -15.75 6.11
CA LEU A 138 -7.36 -16.74 7.10
C LEU A 138 -8.64 -17.48 6.71
N ARG A 139 -9.64 -16.78 6.14
CA ARG A 139 -10.89 -17.37 5.66
C ARG A 139 -10.67 -18.35 4.51
N VAL A 140 -9.79 -18.01 3.56
CA VAL A 140 -9.37 -18.89 2.47
C VAL A 140 -8.63 -20.11 3.03
N ALA A 141 -7.67 -19.91 3.93
CA ALA A 141 -6.89 -20.99 4.55
C ALA A 141 -7.80 -21.98 5.31
N ALA A 142 -8.78 -21.49 6.07
CA ALA A 142 -9.74 -22.34 6.77
C ALA A 142 -10.57 -23.21 5.81
N ARG A 143 -10.99 -22.66 4.65
CA ARG A 143 -11.70 -23.44 3.61
C ARG A 143 -10.82 -24.57 3.05
N TRP A 144 -9.53 -24.29 2.83
CA TRP A 144 -8.57 -25.30 2.36
C TRP A 144 -8.37 -26.42 3.37
N ILE A 145 -8.20 -26.09 4.65
CA ILE A 145 -8.06 -27.08 5.73
C ILE A 145 -9.29 -27.99 5.78
N HIS A 146 -10.50 -27.43 5.73
CA HIS A 146 -11.74 -28.22 5.70
C HIS A 146 -11.88 -29.10 4.45
N ALA A 147 -11.40 -28.64 3.29
CA ALA A 147 -11.39 -29.45 2.09
C ALA A 147 -10.42 -30.64 2.21
N MET A 148 -9.22 -30.40 2.74
CA MET A 148 -8.23 -31.44 3.01
C MET A 148 -8.73 -32.46 4.03
N ASP A 149 -9.37 -32.03 5.10
CA ASP A 149 -9.91 -32.91 6.14
C ASP A 149 -10.96 -33.89 5.58
N ARG A 150 -11.87 -33.39 4.72
CA ARG A 150 -12.85 -34.23 4.02
C ARG A 150 -12.22 -35.23 3.06
N GLU A 151 -11.11 -34.87 2.43
CA GLU A 151 -10.38 -35.77 1.55
C GLU A 151 -9.63 -36.85 2.35
N LEU A 152 -9.00 -36.47 3.46
CA LEU A 152 -8.38 -37.42 4.39
C LEU A 152 -9.39 -38.42 4.93
N HIS A 153 -10.58 -37.95 5.33
CA HIS A 153 -11.64 -38.83 5.82
C HIS A 153 -12.10 -39.82 4.75
N ARG A 154 -12.24 -39.40 3.49
CA ARG A 154 -12.56 -40.31 2.38
C ARG A 154 -11.48 -41.38 2.17
N ARG A 155 -10.21 -40.96 2.17
CA ARG A 155 -9.09 -41.91 2.03
C ARG A 155 -9.02 -42.90 3.19
N ASP A 156 -9.35 -42.49 4.40
CA ASP A 156 -9.39 -43.39 5.56
C ASP A 156 -10.48 -44.46 5.41
N GLN A 157 -11.65 -44.08 4.88
CA GLN A 157 -12.71 -45.03 4.53
C GLN A 157 -12.27 -46.03 3.46
N ASP A 158 -11.62 -45.56 2.38
CA ASP A 158 -11.10 -46.41 1.31
C ASP A 158 -10.05 -47.41 1.84
N VAL A 159 -9.12 -46.94 2.66
CA VAL A 159 -8.13 -47.81 3.34
C VAL A 159 -8.83 -48.83 4.22
N GLY A 160 -9.89 -48.44 4.92
CA GLY A 160 -10.73 -49.34 5.71
C GLY A 160 -11.36 -50.45 4.88
N MET A 161 -11.89 -50.14 3.70
CA MET A 161 -12.45 -51.13 2.78
C MET A 161 -11.38 -52.08 2.24
N LEU A 162 -10.27 -51.54 1.76
CA LEU A 162 -9.14 -52.34 1.24
C LEU A 162 -8.57 -53.30 2.30
N ARG A 163 -8.53 -52.90 3.58
CA ARG A 163 -8.11 -53.79 4.67
C ARG A 163 -9.06 -54.98 4.84
N ARG A 164 -10.37 -54.77 4.71
CA ARG A 164 -11.37 -55.86 4.81
C ARG A 164 -11.26 -56.82 3.64
N GLU A 165 -11.17 -56.29 2.42
CA GLU A 165 -11.00 -57.11 1.21
C GLU A 165 -9.72 -57.96 1.28
N LYS A 166 -8.61 -57.37 1.75
CA LYS A 166 -7.35 -58.10 1.96
C LYS A 166 -7.53 -59.28 2.93
N GLU A 167 -8.24 -59.08 4.03
CA GLU A 167 -8.47 -60.13 5.03
C GLU A 167 -9.36 -61.26 4.50
N GLU A 168 -10.38 -60.92 3.70
CA GLU A 168 -11.22 -61.91 3.02
C GLU A 168 -10.45 -62.73 1.99
N LEU A 169 -9.61 -62.08 1.17
CA LEU A 169 -8.75 -62.77 0.21
C LEU A 169 -7.76 -63.70 0.90
N LYS A 170 -7.20 -63.28 2.03
CA LYS A 170 -6.31 -64.12 2.84
C LYS A 170 -7.02 -65.38 3.34
N LYS A 171 -8.24 -65.25 3.88
CA LYS A 171 -9.05 -66.40 4.31
C LYS A 171 -9.36 -67.36 3.16
N LYS A 172 -9.71 -66.84 1.97
CA LYS A 172 -9.94 -67.65 0.77
C LYS A 172 -8.68 -68.41 0.34
N MET A 173 -7.52 -67.76 0.39
CA MET A 173 -6.24 -68.41 0.09
C MET A 173 -5.92 -69.55 1.07
N ASP A 174 -6.09 -69.31 2.38
CA ASP A 174 -5.84 -70.32 3.40
C ASP A 174 -6.77 -71.53 3.24
N GLN A 175 -8.02 -71.30 2.84
CA GLN A 175 -9.00 -72.35 2.55
C GLN A 175 -8.59 -73.18 1.31
N LEU A 176 -8.25 -72.54 0.20
CA LEU A 176 -7.78 -73.22 -1.01
C LEU A 176 -6.49 -74.01 -0.77
N ALA A 177 -5.60 -73.52 0.09
CA ALA A 177 -4.37 -74.24 0.45
C ALA A 177 -4.68 -75.54 1.22
N LYS A 178 -5.68 -75.53 2.11
CA LYS A 178 -6.14 -76.73 2.82
C LYS A 178 -6.77 -77.74 1.87
N GLU A 179 -7.72 -77.30 1.04
CA GLU A 179 -8.38 -78.16 0.05
C GLU A 179 -7.36 -78.82 -0.90
N LYS A 180 -6.35 -78.06 -1.35
CA LYS A 180 -5.26 -78.60 -2.17
C LYS A 180 -4.45 -79.66 -1.42
N ALA A 181 -4.15 -79.45 -0.14
CA ALA A 181 -3.40 -80.42 0.67
C ALA A 181 -4.18 -81.72 0.87
N GLU A 182 -5.49 -81.63 1.11
CA GLU A 182 -6.40 -82.78 1.24
C GLU A 182 -6.48 -83.56 -0.08
N LEU A 183 -6.62 -82.87 -1.22
CA LEU A 183 -6.63 -83.50 -2.55
C LEU A 183 -5.32 -84.25 -2.85
N ILE A 184 -4.17 -83.70 -2.45
CA ILE A 184 -2.87 -84.38 -2.60
C ILE A 184 -2.81 -85.63 -1.73
N GLN A 185 -3.29 -85.58 -0.48
CA GLN A 185 -3.33 -86.74 0.41
C GLN A 185 -4.30 -87.83 -0.06
N SER A 186 -5.41 -87.46 -0.72
CA SER A 186 -6.39 -88.42 -1.25
C SER A 186 -5.96 -89.13 -2.54
N ASN A 187 -4.94 -88.58 -3.24
CA ASN A 187 -4.42 -89.10 -4.52
C ASN A 187 -3.04 -89.79 -4.37
N LEU A 188 -2.54 -89.95 -3.15
CA LEU A 188 -1.35 -90.72 -2.77
C LEU A 188 -1.77 -92.04 -2.12
#